data_AF-A0A067EMD5-F1
#
_entry.id   AF-A0A067EMD5-F1
#
_cell.length_a   1.000
_cell.length_b   1.000
_cell.length_c   1.000
_cell.angle_alpha   90.00
_cell.angle_beta   90.00
_cell.angle_gamma   90.00
#
_symmetry.space_group_name_H-M   'P 1'
#
loop_
_entity.id
_entity.type
_entity.pdbx_description
1 polymer ?
#
loop_
_entity_poly.entity_id
_entity_poly.type
_entity_poly.pdbx_seq_one_letter_code
_entity_poly.pdbx_strand_id
1 'polypeptide(L)'
;MEVTENFNQFTVGNLPTLMYVADFITNIEETQLLNNIYGAPLSKWKSLKNRRLQNWGGVVHEKGLLPQDLPPWLTMITRRIYEKSGLFPSAINHILINEYQPNQGIMPHQDGPAYFPVVAILSLGSPVVMDFTPHPKLKNNIIPESSNGDAFVTEKNEWKDSHHPFSILLMPRSLLIFKDDAYSGKCLYIDVLVV
;
A
#
# COMPACT_ATOMS: atom_id res chain seq x y z
N MET A 1 -17.50 -25.07 0.78
CA MET A 1 -16.58 -24.55 1.81
C MET A 1 -15.40 -24.00 1.06
N GLU A 2 -15.37 -22.69 0.83
CA GLU A 2 -14.19 -22.06 0.26
C GLU A 2 -13.14 -21.98 1.36
N VAL A 3 -11.97 -22.54 1.08
CA VAL A 3 -10.80 -22.40 1.92
C VAL A 3 -10.45 -20.92 1.90
N THR A 4 -10.73 -20.20 2.98
CA THR A 4 -10.08 -18.91 3.25
C THR A 4 -8.59 -19.21 3.27
N GLU A 5 -7.88 -18.88 2.18
CA GLU A 5 -6.42 -18.95 2.16
C GLU A 5 -5.90 -18.13 3.33
N ASN A 6 -5.14 -18.75 4.21
CA ASN A 6 -4.58 -18.06 5.36
C ASN A 6 -3.52 -17.09 4.85
N PHE A 7 -3.84 -15.80 4.75
CA PHE A 7 -2.95 -14.77 4.19
C PHE A 7 -1.61 -14.65 4.92
N ASN A 8 -1.53 -15.17 6.15
CA ASN A 8 -0.29 -15.28 6.91
C ASN A 8 0.81 -16.10 6.19
N GLN A 9 0.46 -16.98 5.25
CA GLN A 9 1.45 -17.70 4.45
C GLN A 9 2.20 -16.79 3.44
N PHE A 10 1.65 -15.60 3.17
CA PHE A 10 2.20 -14.64 2.24
C PHE A 10 3.02 -13.54 2.94
N THR A 11 3.25 -13.65 4.26
CA THR A 11 4.07 -12.70 5.00
C THR A 11 5.49 -12.64 4.44
N VAL A 12 6.01 -11.43 4.24
CA VAL A 12 7.37 -11.21 3.72
C VAL A 12 8.18 -10.29 4.63
N GLY A 13 9.48 -10.56 4.71
CA GLY A 13 10.39 -9.84 5.59
C GLY A 13 10.10 -10.08 7.08
N ASN A 14 10.48 -9.12 7.92
CA ASN A 14 10.38 -9.24 9.38
C ASN A 14 9.11 -8.59 9.95
N LEU A 15 8.25 -8.01 9.10
CA LEU A 15 7.00 -7.41 9.54
C LEU A 15 5.86 -8.44 9.38
N PRO A 16 5.25 -8.90 10.48
CA PRO A 16 4.22 -9.95 10.41
C PRO A 16 2.98 -9.52 9.61
N THR A 17 2.77 -8.20 9.50
CA THR A 17 1.60 -7.58 8.89
C THR A 17 1.85 -7.07 7.48
N LEU A 18 2.91 -7.54 6.82
CA LEU A 18 3.28 -7.23 5.44
C LEU A 18 3.17 -8.49 4.59
N MET A 19 2.21 -8.54 3.69
CA MET A 19 1.90 -9.73 2.88
C MET A 19 2.05 -9.43 1.40
N TYR A 20 2.72 -10.33 0.67
CA TYR A 20 2.95 -10.23 -0.76
C TYR A 20 2.47 -11.49 -1.49
N VAL A 21 1.53 -11.31 -2.41
CA VAL A 21 0.95 -12.38 -3.23
C VAL A 21 1.37 -12.16 -4.68
N ALA A 22 2.26 -13.01 -5.18
CA ALA A 22 2.59 -13.05 -6.61
C ALA A 22 1.38 -13.55 -7.42
N ASP A 23 1.25 -13.07 -8.66
CA ASP A 23 0.24 -13.56 -9.61
C ASP A 23 -1.21 -13.53 -9.08
N PHE A 24 -1.55 -12.54 -8.24
CA PHE A 24 -2.89 -12.38 -7.65
C PHE A 24 -3.98 -12.22 -8.72
N ILE A 25 -3.63 -11.62 -9.86
CA ILE A 25 -4.46 -11.61 -11.06
C ILE A 25 -3.75 -12.34 -12.22
N THR A 26 -4.57 -12.81 -13.15
CA THR A 26 -4.09 -13.40 -14.39
C THR A 26 -3.65 -12.33 -15.40
N ASN A 27 -2.86 -12.72 -16.40
CA ASN A 27 -2.49 -11.83 -17.52
C ASN A 27 -3.72 -11.29 -18.29
N ILE A 28 -4.78 -12.09 -18.39
CA ILE A 28 -6.04 -11.69 -19.05
C ILE A 28 -6.71 -10.58 -18.24
N GLU A 29 -6.81 -10.75 -16.92
CA GLU A 29 -7.39 -9.74 -16.03
C GLU A 29 -6.57 -8.45 -16.02
N GLU A 30 -5.23 -8.55 -16.02
CA GLU A 30 -4.35 -7.38 -16.15
C GLU A 30 -4.61 -6.62 -17.44
N THR A 31 -4.68 -7.32 -18.57
CA THR A 31 -4.99 -6.71 -19.87
C THR A 31 -6.35 -6.00 -19.84
N GLN A 32 -7.36 -6.62 -19.24
CA GLN A 32 -8.69 -6.03 -19.10
C GLN A 32 -8.68 -4.80 -18.17
N LEU A 33 -7.93 -4.84 -17.07
CA LEU A 33 -7.77 -3.70 -16.16
C LEU A 33 -7.09 -2.54 -16.87
N LEU A 34 -5.97 -2.79 -17.56
CA LEU A 34 -5.24 -1.76 -18.31
C LEU A 34 -6.14 -1.14 -19.39
N ASN A 35 -6.89 -1.94 -20.15
CA ASN A 35 -7.83 -1.42 -21.14
C ASN A 35 -8.90 -0.51 -20.52
N ASN A 36 -9.47 -0.88 -19.36
CA ASN A 36 -10.45 -0.05 -18.66
C ASN A 36 -9.82 1.24 -18.09
N ILE A 37 -8.60 1.14 -17.54
CA ILE A 37 -7.85 2.27 -16.99
C ILE A 37 -7.55 3.30 -18.08
N TYR A 38 -7.01 2.85 -19.22
CA TYR A 38 -6.66 3.73 -20.35
C TYR A 38 -7.88 4.17 -21.17
N GLY A 39 -8.95 3.39 -21.18
CA GLY A 39 -10.23 3.75 -21.78
C GLY A 39 -11.06 4.73 -20.96
N ALA A 40 -10.66 5.04 -19.72
CA ALA A 40 -11.36 6.02 -18.89
C ALA A 40 -11.31 7.43 -19.51
N PRO A 41 -12.36 8.27 -19.32
CA PRO A 41 -12.35 9.64 -19.83
C PRO A 41 -11.13 10.43 -19.34
N LEU A 42 -10.58 11.30 -20.20
CA LEU A 42 -9.41 12.13 -19.86
C LEU A 42 -9.62 12.96 -18.59
N SER A 43 -10.86 13.36 -18.29
CA SER A 43 -11.22 14.10 -17.06
C SER A 43 -11.01 13.31 -15.76
N LYS A 44 -10.90 11.98 -15.82
CA LYS A 44 -10.53 11.15 -14.67
C LYS A 44 -9.04 11.23 -14.35
N TRP A 45 -8.21 11.57 -15.31
CA TRP A 45 -6.77 11.70 -15.13
C TRP A 45 -6.42 13.08 -14.60
N LYS A 46 -5.69 13.10 -13.49
CA LYS A 46 -5.04 14.29 -12.94
C LYS A 46 -3.53 14.15 -13.11
N SER A 47 -2.92 15.11 -13.79
CA SER A 47 -1.46 15.22 -13.84
C SER A 47 -0.94 15.86 -12.56
N LEU A 48 -0.09 15.14 -11.85
CA LEU A 48 0.66 15.63 -10.69
C LEU A 48 2.13 15.83 -11.11
N LYS A 49 2.94 16.39 -10.21
CA LYS A 49 4.34 16.78 -10.51
C LYS A 49 5.14 15.70 -11.24
N ASN A 50 5.07 14.45 -10.76
CA ASN A 50 5.85 13.32 -11.27
C ASN A 50 5.01 12.06 -11.48
N ARG A 51 3.69 12.15 -11.68
CA ARG A 51 2.83 10.98 -11.93
C ARG A 51 1.48 11.42 -12.48
N ARG A 52 0.69 10.48 -13.01
CA ARG A 52 -0.75 10.68 -13.22
C ARG A 52 -1.55 9.89 -12.21
N LEU A 53 -2.73 10.41 -11.88
CA LEU A 53 -3.62 9.82 -10.89
C LEU A 53 -5.06 9.75 -11.42
N GLN A 54 -5.74 8.62 -11.21
CA GLN A 54 -7.19 8.53 -11.22
C GLN A 54 -7.74 8.32 -9.80
N ASN A 55 -8.96 8.80 -9.57
CA ASN A 55 -9.68 8.62 -8.32
C ASN A 55 -11.06 8.00 -8.58
N TRP A 56 -11.32 6.89 -7.90
CA TRP A 56 -12.56 6.11 -7.98
C TRP A 56 -13.14 5.84 -6.59
N GLY A 57 -14.47 5.74 -6.51
CA GLY A 57 -15.17 5.45 -5.25
C GLY A 57 -15.59 6.68 -4.45
N GLY A 58 -15.24 7.88 -4.93
CA GLY A 58 -15.68 9.14 -4.33
C GLY A 58 -14.57 10.18 -4.20
N VAL A 59 -14.79 11.18 -3.35
CA VAL A 59 -13.77 12.21 -3.04
C VAL A 59 -13.54 12.25 -1.53
N VAL A 60 -12.28 12.10 -1.13
CA VAL A 60 -11.87 12.19 0.27
C VAL A 60 -11.73 13.67 0.65
N HIS A 61 -12.42 14.06 1.71
CA HIS A 61 -12.37 15.38 2.33
C HIS A 61 -12.04 15.26 3.83
N GLU A 62 -11.84 16.39 4.50
CA GLU A 62 -11.52 16.44 5.94
C GLU A 62 -12.57 15.73 6.82
N LYS A 63 -13.84 15.70 6.39
CA LYS A 63 -14.95 15.04 7.10
C LYS A 63 -15.16 13.57 6.70
N GLY A 64 -14.31 13.02 5.84
CA GLY A 64 -14.41 11.66 5.31
C GLY A 64 -14.68 11.59 3.81
N LEU A 65 -15.11 10.42 3.35
CA LEU A 65 -15.38 10.13 1.94
C LEU A 65 -16.78 10.64 1.54
N LEU A 66 -16.87 11.39 0.45
CA LEU A 66 -18.11 11.59 -0.30
C LEU A 66 -18.21 10.46 -1.34
N PRO A 67 -19.00 9.40 -1.07
CA PRO A 67 -18.92 8.15 -1.83
C PRO A 67 -19.53 8.27 -3.22
N GLN A 68 -18.98 7.50 -4.16
CA GLN A 68 -19.53 7.25 -5.48
C GLN A 68 -19.39 5.77 -5.79
N ASP A 69 -20.28 5.24 -6.63
CA ASP A 69 -20.21 3.84 -7.02
C ASP A 69 -18.91 3.53 -7.78
N LEU A 70 -18.31 2.41 -7.42
CA LEU A 70 -17.19 1.85 -8.18
C LEU A 70 -17.71 1.20 -9.47
N PRO A 71 -17.02 1.38 -10.61
CA PRO A 71 -17.35 0.66 -11.81
C PRO A 71 -17.17 -0.86 -11.61
N PRO A 72 -17.95 -1.72 -12.29
CA PRO A 72 -17.95 -3.17 -12.05
C PRO A 72 -16.56 -3.83 -12.12
N TRP A 73 -15.69 -3.36 -13.01
CA TRP A 73 -14.34 -3.89 -13.18
C TRP A 73 -13.44 -3.64 -11.96
N LEU A 74 -13.68 -2.59 -11.17
CA LEU A 74 -13.01 -2.36 -9.89
C LEU A 74 -13.68 -3.14 -8.75
N THR A 75 -15.01 -3.17 -8.72
CA THR A 75 -15.78 -3.87 -7.69
C THR A 75 -15.44 -5.37 -7.62
N MET A 76 -15.20 -6.00 -8.78
CA MET A 76 -14.76 -7.40 -8.83
C MET A 76 -13.43 -7.63 -8.09
N ILE A 77 -12.45 -6.75 -8.30
CA ILE A 77 -11.13 -6.85 -7.69
C ILE A 77 -11.19 -6.53 -6.19
N THR A 78 -11.88 -5.47 -5.79
CA THR A 78 -11.98 -5.09 -4.38
C THR A 78 -12.72 -6.13 -3.55
N ARG A 79 -13.76 -6.75 -4.11
CA ARG A 79 -14.47 -7.86 -3.49
C ARG A 79 -13.56 -9.07 -3.30
N ARG A 80 -12.79 -9.46 -4.33
CA ARG A 80 -11.82 -10.56 -4.23
C ARG A 80 -10.79 -10.31 -3.14
N ILE A 81 -10.21 -9.10 -3.07
CA ILE A 81 -9.24 -8.74 -2.03
C ILE A 81 -9.88 -8.84 -0.64
N TYR A 82 -11.10 -8.32 -0.47
CA TYR A 82 -11.84 -8.40 0.79
C TYR A 82 -12.10 -9.86 1.22
N GLU A 83 -12.70 -10.67 0.35
CA GLU A 83 -13.06 -12.06 0.65
C GLU A 83 -11.84 -12.94 0.92
N LYS A 84 -10.77 -12.76 0.14
CA LYS A 84 -9.55 -13.56 0.29
C LYS A 84 -8.73 -13.16 1.52
N SER A 85 -8.59 -11.86 1.80
CA SER A 85 -7.75 -11.39 2.90
C SER A 85 -8.42 -11.47 4.26
N GLY A 86 -9.73 -11.15 4.34
CA GLY A 86 -10.43 -11.00 5.62
C GLY A 86 -9.90 -9.85 6.49
N LEU A 87 -9.08 -8.94 5.95
CA LEU A 87 -8.40 -7.88 6.71
C LEU A 87 -9.15 -6.54 6.72
N PHE A 88 -10.06 -6.34 5.77
CA PHE A 88 -10.87 -5.13 5.67
C PHE A 88 -12.23 -5.35 6.35
N PRO A 89 -12.84 -4.32 6.95
CA PRO A 89 -14.16 -4.44 7.57
C PRO A 89 -15.29 -4.58 6.53
N SER A 90 -15.04 -4.14 5.30
CA SER A 90 -15.93 -4.23 4.15
C SER A 90 -15.12 -4.26 2.86
N ALA A 91 -15.78 -4.45 1.71
CA ALA A 91 -15.14 -4.25 0.42
C ALA A 91 -14.54 -2.83 0.32
N ILE A 92 -13.37 -2.73 -0.33
CA ILE A 92 -12.67 -1.47 -0.54
C ILE A 92 -13.57 -0.56 -1.38
N ASN A 93 -13.78 0.66 -0.90
CA ASN A 93 -14.73 1.62 -1.44
C ASN A 93 -14.06 2.86 -2.06
N HIS A 94 -12.74 2.97 -1.99
CA HIS A 94 -11.97 4.09 -2.52
C HIS A 94 -10.67 3.58 -3.13
N ILE A 95 -10.36 4.03 -4.36
CA ILE A 95 -9.25 3.51 -5.14
C ILE A 95 -8.52 4.66 -5.82
N LEU A 96 -7.20 4.66 -5.67
CA LEU A 96 -6.28 5.54 -6.36
C LEU A 96 -5.48 4.73 -7.38
N ILE A 97 -5.60 5.08 -8.66
CA ILE A 97 -4.81 4.46 -9.73
C ILE A 97 -3.69 5.43 -10.07
N ASN A 98 -2.46 5.04 -9.76
CA ASN A 98 -1.27 5.84 -10.04
C ASN A 98 -0.55 5.27 -11.25
N GLU A 99 -0.18 6.14 -12.18
CA GLU A 99 0.69 5.79 -13.32
C GLU A 99 2.02 6.51 -13.19
N TYR A 100 3.10 5.78 -13.42
CA TYR A 100 4.47 6.25 -13.33
C TYR A 100 5.24 5.87 -14.60
N GLN A 101 5.72 6.88 -15.31
CA GLN A 101 6.67 6.71 -16.41
C GLN A 101 8.09 6.37 -15.89
N PRO A 102 9.03 5.95 -16.76
CA PRO A 102 10.42 5.82 -16.36
C PRO A 102 10.95 7.09 -15.66
N ASN A 103 11.66 6.91 -14.55
CA ASN A 103 12.19 7.98 -13.68
C ASN A 103 11.16 8.81 -12.89
N GLN A 104 9.89 8.38 -12.83
CA GLN A 104 8.84 8.99 -12.00
C GLN A 104 8.52 8.21 -10.73
N GLY A 105 8.42 8.91 -9.58
CA GLY A 105 8.07 8.29 -8.30
C GLY A 105 7.24 9.21 -7.40
N ILE A 106 7.03 8.79 -6.16
CA ILE A 106 6.33 9.56 -5.13
C ILE A 106 7.22 9.76 -3.91
N MET A 107 7.27 10.99 -3.40
CA MET A 107 8.07 11.33 -2.20
C MET A 107 7.63 10.51 -0.97
N PRO A 108 8.50 10.34 0.04
CA PRO A 108 8.14 9.60 1.24
C PRO A 108 6.93 10.24 1.93
N HIS A 109 5.90 9.45 2.21
CA HIS A 109 4.65 9.92 2.80
C HIS A 109 3.96 8.80 3.61
N GLN A 110 2.89 9.16 4.31
CA GLN A 110 1.94 8.22 4.90
C GLN A 110 0.56 8.51 4.32
N ASP A 111 -0.30 7.51 4.33
CA ASP A 111 -1.69 7.70 3.96
C ASP A 111 -2.41 8.58 4.99
N GLY A 112 -3.40 9.33 4.49
CA GLY A 112 -4.16 10.28 5.30
C GLY A 112 -5.00 9.58 6.38
N PRO A 113 -5.36 10.30 7.46
CA PRO A 113 -6.11 9.73 8.59
C PRO A 113 -7.55 9.33 8.25
N ALA A 114 -8.03 9.61 7.04
CA ALA A 114 -9.37 9.26 6.59
C ALA A 114 -9.53 7.77 6.22
N TYR A 115 -8.43 7.04 6.03
CA TYR A 115 -8.46 5.64 5.62
C TYR A 115 -8.46 4.68 6.81
N PHE A 116 -9.14 3.55 6.63
CA PHE A 116 -8.96 2.40 7.51
C PHE A 116 -7.50 1.93 7.42
N PRO A 117 -6.84 1.55 8.55
CA PRO A 117 -5.38 1.35 8.61
C PRO A 117 -4.91 0.01 8.00
N VAL A 118 -5.42 -0.31 6.81
CA VAL A 118 -5.03 -1.45 5.98
C VAL A 118 -4.97 -0.97 4.54
N VAL A 119 -3.86 -1.24 3.86
CA VAL A 119 -3.63 -0.84 2.47
C VAL A 119 -3.50 -2.08 1.61
N ALA A 120 -4.09 -2.05 0.42
CA ALA A 120 -3.89 -3.04 -0.63
C ALA A 120 -3.38 -2.34 -1.90
N ILE A 121 -2.27 -2.82 -2.45
CA ILE A 121 -1.66 -2.34 -3.69
C ILE A 121 -1.62 -3.49 -4.69
N LEU A 122 -2.37 -3.33 -5.78
CA LEU A 122 -2.29 -4.22 -6.95
C LEU A 122 -1.39 -3.58 -7.99
N SER A 123 -0.24 -4.20 -8.26
CA SER A 123 0.68 -3.74 -9.29
C SER A 123 0.30 -4.32 -10.65
N LEU A 124 0.41 -3.51 -11.71
CA LEU A 124 0.15 -3.88 -13.10
C LEU A 124 1.39 -3.54 -13.94
N GLY A 125 1.44 -3.94 -15.20
CA GLY A 125 2.36 -3.39 -16.20
C GLY A 125 3.81 -3.84 -16.03
N SER A 126 4.62 -3.09 -15.30
CA SER A 126 6.04 -3.39 -15.08
C SER A 126 6.40 -3.50 -13.58
N PRO A 127 7.54 -4.12 -13.24
CA PRO A 127 7.98 -4.25 -11.85
C PRO A 127 8.45 -2.92 -11.25
N VAL A 128 7.97 -2.56 -10.06
CA VAL A 128 8.37 -1.34 -9.33
C VAL A 128 8.97 -1.66 -7.97
N VAL A 129 9.92 -0.86 -7.48
CA VAL A 129 10.42 -0.97 -6.10
C VAL A 129 9.65 -0.04 -5.17
N MET A 130 9.22 -0.57 -4.03
CA MET A 130 8.61 0.19 -2.95
C MET A 130 9.49 0.13 -1.71
N ASP A 131 9.90 1.29 -1.22
CA ASP A 131 10.71 1.45 -0.03
C ASP A 131 9.86 1.79 1.18
N PHE A 132 10.11 1.08 2.26
CA PHE A 132 9.56 1.33 3.58
C PHE A 132 10.67 1.91 4.44
N THR A 133 10.53 3.18 4.81
CA THR A 133 11.50 3.88 5.65
C THR A 133 10.88 4.23 7.00
N PRO A 134 11.64 4.26 8.11
CA PRO A 134 11.08 4.62 9.41
C PRO A 134 10.57 6.05 9.42
N HIS A 135 9.38 6.24 10.00
CA HIS A 135 8.81 7.57 10.13
C HIS A 135 9.75 8.50 10.96
N PRO A 136 9.98 9.77 10.57
CA PRO A 136 10.91 10.66 11.26
C PRO A 136 10.67 10.82 12.76
N LYS A 137 9.39 10.80 13.20
CA LYS A 137 9.03 10.83 14.63
C LYS A 137 9.60 9.66 15.42
N LEU A 138 9.78 8.48 14.80
CA LEU A 138 10.41 7.33 15.43
C LEU A 138 11.94 7.42 15.40
N LYS A 139 12.53 8.01 14.36
CA LYS A 139 13.98 8.27 14.31
C LYS A 139 14.45 9.17 15.46
N ASN A 140 13.66 10.19 15.81
CA ASN A 140 14.00 11.12 16.90
C ASN A 140 13.97 10.46 18.29
N ASN A 141 13.22 9.36 18.48
CA ASN A 141 13.16 8.63 19.74
C ASN A 141 14.30 7.58 19.90
N ILE A 142 15.04 7.30 18.83
CA ILE A 142 16.11 6.27 18.82
C ILE A 142 17.49 6.88 19.10
N ILE A 143 17.69 8.19 18.89
CA ILE A 143 18.90 8.89 19.33
C ILE A 143 18.73 9.23 20.81
N PRO A 144 19.41 8.54 21.75
CA PRO A 144 19.35 8.94 23.14
C PRO A 144 20.12 10.26 23.26
N GLU A 145 19.48 11.31 23.78
CA GLU A 145 20.24 12.37 24.42
C GLU A 145 21.07 11.70 25.52
N SER A 146 22.38 11.74 25.35
CA SER A 146 23.33 11.23 26.32
C SER A 146 23.27 12.11 27.57
N SER A 147 22.50 11.70 28.57
CA SER A 147 22.58 12.25 29.92
C SER A 147 22.14 11.22 30.97
N ASN A 148 23.18 10.62 31.55
CA ASN A 148 23.32 10.13 32.93
C ASN A 148 22.32 9.10 33.50
N GLY A 149 22.86 7.89 33.68
CA GLY A 149 22.69 6.96 34.81
C GLY A 149 21.33 6.91 35.53
N ASP A 150 20.59 5.81 35.40
CA ASP A 150 20.68 4.65 36.30
C ASP A 150 19.82 3.50 35.75
N ALA A 151 20.03 2.29 36.24
CA ALA A 151 19.53 1.04 35.69
C ALA A 151 17.99 0.91 35.70
N PHE A 152 17.40 0.64 34.53
CA PHE A 152 16.14 -0.10 34.39
C PHE A 152 16.23 -0.98 33.13
N VAL A 153 16.63 -2.24 33.31
CA VAL A 153 16.60 -3.26 32.26
C VAL A 153 15.17 -3.78 32.17
N THR A 154 14.39 -3.20 31.27
CA THR A 154 13.10 -3.77 30.86
C THR A 154 12.97 -3.61 29.35
N GLU A 155 12.91 -4.76 28.66
CA GLU A 155 12.31 -4.96 27.33
C GLU A 155 12.72 -4.00 26.18
N LYS A 156 13.95 -3.52 26.13
CA LYS A 156 14.45 -2.66 25.02
C LYS A 156 14.94 -3.40 23.77
N ASN A 157 14.91 -4.74 23.76
CA ASN A 157 15.58 -5.52 22.71
C ASN A 157 14.70 -5.92 21.53
N GLU A 158 13.37 -5.92 21.64
CA GLU A 158 12.48 -6.27 20.50
C GLU A 158 12.18 -5.08 19.59
N TRP A 159 12.22 -3.84 20.11
CA TRP A 159 11.85 -2.64 19.34
C TRP A 159 12.90 -2.19 18.31
N LYS A 160 14.13 -2.70 18.39
CA LYS A 160 15.25 -2.24 17.55
C LYS A 160 15.26 -2.82 16.14
N ASP A 161 14.66 -3.99 15.91
CA ASP A 161 14.86 -4.70 14.64
C ASP A 161 13.78 -4.43 13.58
N SER A 162 12.54 -4.12 13.99
CA SER A 162 11.42 -3.86 13.08
C SER A 162 11.50 -2.50 12.36
N HIS A 163 12.44 -1.64 12.77
CA HIS A 163 12.55 -0.26 12.29
C HIS A 163 13.69 -0.04 11.28
N HIS A 164 14.27 -1.07 10.67
CA HIS A 164 15.19 -0.85 9.55
C HIS A 164 14.45 -0.47 8.27
N PRO A 165 15.03 0.38 7.40
CA PRO A 165 14.50 0.58 6.07
C PRO A 165 14.62 -0.73 5.27
N PHE A 166 13.62 -1.03 4.44
CA PHE A 166 13.64 -2.18 3.55
C PHE A 166 12.85 -1.85 2.27
N SER A 167 13.05 -2.67 1.24
CA SER A 167 12.42 -2.50 -0.06
C SER A 167 11.69 -3.76 -0.48
N ILE A 168 10.62 -3.61 -1.25
CA ILE A 168 9.87 -4.71 -1.84
C ILE A 168 9.80 -4.48 -3.36
N LEU A 169 10.16 -5.50 -4.13
CA LEU A 169 9.92 -5.52 -5.56
C LEU A 169 8.49 -5.96 -5.84
N LEU A 170 7.68 -5.07 -6.40
CA LEU A 170 6.30 -5.32 -6.79
C LEU A 170 6.25 -5.70 -8.26
N MET A 171 6.23 -7.01 -8.54
CA MET A 171 6.05 -7.53 -9.89
C MET A 171 4.64 -7.21 -10.44
N PRO A 172 4.47 -7.12 -11.77
CA PRO A 172 3.14 -7.04 -12.38
C PRO A 172 2.24 -8.16 -11.88
N ARG A 173 0.96 -7.85 -11.71
CA ARG A 173 -0.10 -8.75 -11.23
C ARG A 173 0.01 -9.17 -9.77
N SER A 174 0.96 -8.63 -9.02
CA SER A 174 1.11 -8.92 -7.59
C SER A 174 0.25 -8.03 -6.71
N LEU A 175 -0.16 -8.58 -5.57
CA LEU A 175 -0.88 -7.87 -4.52
C LEU A 175 0.02 -7.74 -3.29
N LEU A 176 0.24 -6.50 -2.86
CA LEU A 176 0.82 -6.19 -1.56
C LEU A 176 -0.30 -5.75 -0.61
N ILE A 177 -0.37 -6.33 0.59
CA ILE A 177 -1.23 -5.85 1.67
C ILE A 177 -0.39 -5.55 2.90
N PHE A 178 -0.62 -4.41 3.55
CA PHE A 178 0.02 -4.12 4.82
C PHE A 178 -0.86 -3.34 5.80
N LYS A 179 -0.60 -3.55 7.11
CA LYS A 179 -1.31 -2.93 8.24
C LYS A 179 -0.39 -2.70 9.45
N ASP A 180 -0.93 -2.08 10.49
CA ASP A 180 -0.28 -1.88 11.81
C ASP A 180 1.05 -1.11 11.68
N ASP A 181 2.18 -1.69 12.09
CA ASP A 181 3.50 -1.05 12.08
C ASP A 181 3.97 -0.67 10.66
N ALA A 182 3.63 -1.48 9.66
CA ALA A 182 3.93 -1.17 8.26
C ALA A 182 3.11 0.03 7.74
N TYR A 183 1.94 0.30 8.34
CA TYR A 183 1.07 1.43 8.00
C TYR A 183 1.41 2.70 8.79
N SER A 184 1.60 2.57 10.11
CA SER A 184 1.70 3.69 11.04
C SER A 184 3.13 4.06 11.44
N GLY A 185 4.05 3.09 11.45
CA GLY A 185 5.45 3.29 11.85
C GLY A 185 6.42 3.58 10.69
N LYS A 186 5.96 3.46 9.45
CA LYS A 186 6.80 3.65 8.25
C LYS A 186 6.25 4.79 7.38
N CYS A 187 7.16 5.52 6.75
CA CYS A 187 6.89 6.30 5.56
C CYS A 187 7.06 5.39 4.34
N LEU A 188 6.07 5.42 3.47
CA LEU A 188 6.04 4.74 2.19
C LEU A 188 6.71 5.64 1.15
N TYR A 189 7.64 5.08 0.41
CA TYR A 189 8.31 5.72 -0.71
C TYR A 189 8.31 4.75 -1.88
N ILE A 190 8.08 5.24 -3.09
CA ILE A 190 8.16 4.39 -4.29
C ILE A 190 9.29 4.95 -5.14
N ASP A 191 10.44 4.25 -5.12
CA ASP A 191 11.49 4.40 -6.12
C ASP A 191 11.11 3.55 -7.34
N VAL A 192 10.52 4.25 -8.30
CA VAL A 192 10.25 3.94 -9.71
C VAL A 192 10.73 2.60 -10.27
N LEU A 193 9.79 1.85 -10.88
CA LEU A 193 9.88 1.36 -12.28
C LEU A 193 8.48 0.93 -12.83
N VAL A 194 8.01 1.74 -13.79
CA VAL A 194 6.98 1.60 -14.86
C VAL A 194 5.65 0.86 -14.62
N VAL A 195 4.53 1.56 -14.90
CA VAL A 195 3.47 1.09 -15.82
C VAL A 195 3.33 2.14 -16.90
#